data_AF-A0A4Q0A0V6-F1
#
_entry.id   AF-A0A4Q0A0V6-F1
#
_cell.length_a   1.000
_cell.length_b   1.000
_cell.length_c   1.000
_cell.angle_alpha   90.00
_cell.angle_beta   90.00
_cell.angle_gamma   90.00
#
_symmetry.space_group_name_H-M   'P 1'
#
loop_
_entity.id
_entity.type
_entity.pdbx_description
1 polymer ?
#
loop_
_entity_poly.entity_id
_entity_poly.type
_entity_poly.pdbx_seq_one_letter_code
_entity_poly.pdbx_strand_id
1 'polypeptide(L)'
;ADLPYEWHQTLADVDISIPLPAGTRARDLQVVIQKSRIRIAPKASSTSSSSSSPLLEGDLFAAVQVDDSTWTIEDQCLLLVHLEKQNRMQWWPHVVTHHPQIDVTKIQPENSKLSDLDGETRGMVEKMMYEQQQKARGETAGAGADGEEARKRQMLEQFKQQHPEMDFSQAKV
;
A
#
# COMPACT_ATOMS: atom_id res chain seq x y z
N ALA A 1 -3.19 -9.71 -19.24
CA ALA A 1 -3.22 -8.38 -19.88
C ALA A 1 -2.07 -7.62 -19.30
N ASP A 2 -1.10 -7.24 -20.12
CA ASP A 2 0.11 -6.59 -19.64
C ASP A 2 -0.17 -5.11 -19.38
N LEU A 3 0.30 -4.63 -18.24
CA LEU A 3 0.22 -3.22 -17.88
C LEU A 3 1.28 -2.44 -18.70
N PRO A 4 0.99 -1.20 -19.13
CA PRO A 4 1.97 -0.36 -19.83
C PRO A 4 3.02 0.24 -18.88
N TYR A 5 3.05 -0.20 -17.63
CA TYR A 5 3.94 0.26 -16.56
C TYR A 5 4.21 -0.89 -15.59
N GLU A 6 5.29 -0.76 -14.83
CA GLU A 6 5.59 -1.63 -13.70
C GLU A 6 5.26 -0.91 -12.40
N TRP A 7 4.89 -1.66 -11.37
CA TRP A 7 4.65 -1.09 -10.05
C TRP A 7 5.02 -2.08 -8.96
N HIS A 8 5.49 -1.51 -7.86
CA HIS A 8 5.83 -2.20 -6.63
C HIS A 8 5.16 -1.47 -5.48
N GLN A 9 5.05 -2.11 -4.33
CA GLN A 9 4.47 -1.48 -3.16
C GLN A 9 5.06 -2.07 -1.90
N THR A 10 5.02 -1.27 -0.85
CA THR A 10 5.14 -1.73 0.53
C THR A 10 3.75 -1.64 1.20
N LEU A 11 3.66 -1.84 2.52
CA LEU A 11 2.44 -1.50 3.25
C LEU A 11 2.16 0.02 3.25
N ALA A 12 3.21 0.84 3.18
CA ALA A 12 3.14 2.29 3.35
C ALA A 12 2.96 3.05 2.03
N ASP A 13 3.45 2.50 0.92
CA ASP A 13 3.59 3.24 -0.33
C ASP A 13 3.41 2.36 -1.57
N VAL A 14 3.30 3.01 -2.74
CA VAL A 14 3.31 2.40 -4.07
C VAL A 14 4.28 3.17 -4.97
N ASP A 15 5.21 2.45 -5.59
CA ASP A 15 6.11 2.99 -6.60
C ASP A 15 5.70 2.51 -8.00
N ILE A 16 5.63 3.41 -8.96
CA ILE A 16 5.21 3.16 -10.35
C ILE A 16 6.32 3.61 -11.29
N SER A 17 6.68 2.75 -12.24
CA SER A 17 7.69 2.98 -13.26
C SER A 17 7.06 2.91 -14.65
N ILE A 18 7.03 4.02 -15.37
CA ILE A 18 6.44 4.13 -16.72
C ILE A 18 7.55 4.45 -17.74
N PRO A 19 7.85 3.55 -18.69
CA PRO A 19 8.76 3.85 -19.79
C PRO A 19 8.25 5.02 -20.64
N LEU A 20 9.14 5.94 -20.96
CA LEU A 20 8.87 7.14 -21.77
C LEU A 20 9.72 7.14 -23.04
N PRO A 21 9.29 7.84 -24.10
CA PRO A 21 10.16 8.15 -25.23
C PRO A 21 11.43 8.87 -24.77
N ALA A 22 12.58 8.52 -25.38
CA ALA A 22 13.86 9.12 -25.02
C ALA A 22 13.86 10.65 -25.23
N GLY A 23 14.41 11.37 -24.26
CA GLY A 23 14.46 12.83 -24.26
C GLY A 23 13.21 13.51 -23.69
N THR A 24 12.25 12.74 -23.14
CA THR A 24 11.07 13.30 -22.47
C THR A 24 11.48 14.10 -21.25
N ARG A 25 10.95 15.32 -21.11
CA ARG A 25 11.21 16.20 -19.96
C ARG A 25 9.93 16.47 -19.17
N ALA A 26 10.09 16.95 -17.95
CA ALA A 26 8.98 17.29 -17.06
C ALA A 26 7.96 18.25 -17.69
N ARG A 27 8.43 19.18 -18.53
CA ARG A 27 7.56 20.13 -19.24
C ARG A 27 6.63 19.45 -20.26
N ASP A 28 7.02 18.29 -20.78
CA ASP A 28 6.30 17.55 -21.83
C ASP A 28 5.19 16.66 -21.27
N LEU A 29 5.13 16.52 -19.93
CA LEU A 29 4.14 15.72 -19.22
C LEU A 29 3.21 16.60 -18.38
N GLN A 30 1.99 16.11 -18.20
CA GLN A 30 1.04 16.54 -17.20
C GLN A 30 0.83 15.39 -16.22
N VAL A 31 1.38 15.52 -15.02
CA VAL A 31 1.21 14.58 -13.91
C VAL A 31 0.32 15.24 -12.87
N VAL A 32 -0.82 14.62 -12.60
CA VAL A 32 -1.81 15.08 -11.62
C VAL A 32 -2.07 13.93 -10.66
N ILE A 33 -1.64 14.11 -9.42
CA ILE A 33 -1.92 13.20 -8.31
C ILE A 33 -2.98 13.88 -7.44
N GLN A 34 -4.09 13.19 -7.24
CA GLN A 34 -5.18 13.60 -6.35
C GLN A 34 -5.36 12.52 -5.29
N LYS A 35 -6.07 12.88 -4.22
CA LYS A 35 -6.29 12.01 -3.06
C LYS A 35 -6.72 10.59 -3.43
N SER A 36 -7.58 10.41 -4.43
CA SER A 36 -8.10 9.10 -4.84
C SER A 36 -8.05 8.88 -6.36
N ARG A 37 -7.26 9.67 -7.09
CA ARG A 37 -7.21 9.62 -8.55
C ARG A 37 -5.83 10.03 -9.05
N ILE A 38 -5.38 9.40 -10.12
CA ILE A 38 -4.13 9.76 -10.80
C ILE A 38 -4.39 9.99 -12.28
N ARG A 39 -3.68 10.96 -12.87
CA ARG A 39 -3.65 11.18 -14.31
C ARG A 39 -2.26 11.59 -14.76
N ILE A 40 -1.71 10.83 -15.69
CA ILE A 40 -0.41 11.03 -16.32
C ILE A 40 -0.65 11.03 -17.82
N ALA A 41 -0.40 12.16 -18.48
CA ALA A 41 -0.56 12.29 -19.91
C ALA A 41 0.54 13.15 -20.52
N PRO A 42 0.93 12.91 -21.78
CA PRO A 42 1.71 13.87 -22.55
C PRO A 42 0.94 15.18 -22.69
N LYS A 43 1.65 16.31 -22.73
CA LYS A 43 1.01 17.59 -23.07
C LYS A 43 0.75 17.67 -24.57
N ALA A 44 -0.35 18.33 -24.95
CA ALA A 44 -0.72 18.51 -26.36
C ALA A 44 0.37 19.22 -27.19
N SER A 45 1.23 20.04 -26.56
CA SER A 45 2.31 20.75 -27.24
C SER A 45 3.55 19.88 -27.54
N SER A 46 3.68 18.71 -26.92
CA SER A 46 4.82 17.81 -27.09
C SER A 46 4.50 16.61 -27.99
N THR A 47 3.26 16.48 -28.46
CA THR A 47 2.80 15.36 -29.30
C THR A 47 2.29 15.87 -30.64
N SER A 48 2.81 15.30 -31.73
CA SER A 48 2.40 15.63 -33.12
C SER A 48 1.10 14.92 -33.54
N SER A 49 0.59 14.01 -32.70
CA SER A 49 -0.64 13.25 -32.92
C SER A 49 -1.80 13.85 -32.12
N SER A 50 -2.92 14.10 -32.80
CA SER A 50 -4.15 14.70 -32.28
C SER A 50 -4.93 13.85 -31.26
N SER A 51 -4.38 12.72 -30.81
CA SER A 51 -4.94 11.90 -29.73
C SER A 51 -3.85 11.56 -28.70
N SER A 52 -3.63 12.45 -27.74
CA SER A 52 -2.75 12.18 -26.60
C SER A 52 -3.49 11.33 -25.57
N SER A 53 -3.52 10.01 -25.78
CA SER A 53 -4.02 9.07 -24.77
C SER A 53 -3.19 9.16 -23.50
N PRO A 54 -3.82 9.12 -22.30
CA PRO A 54 -3.08 9.13 -21.05
C PRO A 54 -2.21 7.87 -20.93
N LEU A 55 -1.02 8.03 -20.35
CA LEU A 55 -0.12 6.91 -20.01
C LEU A 55 -0.70 6.10 -18.85
N LEU A 56 -1.31 6.80 -17.88
CA LEU A 56 -2.01 6.21 -16.75
C LEU A 56 -3.12 7.19 -16.33
N GLU A 57 -4.36 6.73 -16.27
CA GLU A 57 -5.47 7.53 -15.75
C GLU A 57 -6.50 6.64 -15.08
N GLY A 58 -6.90 6.97 -13.85
CA GLY A 58 -7.99 6.27 -13.18
C GLY A 58 -8.08 6.60 -11.71
N ASP A 59 -9.16 6.10 -11.09
CA ASP A 59 -9.32 6.15 -9.65
C ASP A 59 -8.35 5.17 -8.99
N LEU A 60 -7.67 5.64 -7.95
CA LEU A 60 -6.75 4.83 -7.15
C LEU A 60 -7.53 3.80 -6.33
N PHE A 61 -6.88 2.70 -5.94
CA PHE A 61 -7.51 1.71 -5.06
C PHE A 61 -7.92 2.30 -3.70
N ALA A 62 -7.04 3.12 -3.10
CA ALA A 62 -7.30 3.81 -1.85
C ALA A 62 -6.71 5.23 -1.85
N ALA A 63 -6.96 5.97 -0.77
CA ALA A 63 -6.51 7.35 -0.67
C ALA A 63 -4.99 7.45 -0.45
N VAL A 64 -4.38 8.49 -1.01
CA VAL A 64 -2.95 8.83 -0.85
C VAL A 64 -2.76 10.16 -0.13
N GLN A 65 -1.62 10.32 0.54
CA GLN A 65 -1.09 11.59 1.05
C GLN A 65 -0.48 12.34 -0.13
N VAL A 66 -1.24 13.26 -0.73
CA VAL A 66 -0.83 13.96 -1.96
C VAL A 66 0.45 14.78 -1.76
N ASP A 67 0.59 15.42 -0.60
CA ASP A 67 1.75 16.28 -0.28
C ASP A 67 3.04 15.47 -0.08
N ASP A 68 2.93 14.19 0.29
CA ASP A 68 4.05 13.25 0.46
C ASP A 68 4.29 12.39 -0.79
N SER A 69 3.39 12.46 -1.78
CA SER A 69 3.52 11.75 -3.06
C SER A 69 4.35 12.57 -4.04
N THR A 70 5.27 11.92 -4.75
CA THR A 70 6.21 12.60 -5.64
C THR A 70 6.31 11.92 -7.00
N TRP A 71 6.88 12.61 -7.98
CA TRP A 71 7.24 12.01 -9.26
C TRP A 71 8.51 12.64 -9.81
N THR A 72 9.30 11.85 -10.53
CA THR A 72 10.56 12.27 -11.13
C THR A 72 10.73 11.61 -12.49
N ILE A 73 11.59 12.19 -13.33
CA ILE A 73 11.99 11.56 -14.59
C ILE A 73 13.47 11.21 -14.47
N GLU A 74 13.79 9.94 -14.66
CA GLU A 74 15.15 9.41 -14.69
C GLU A 74 15.60 9.21 -16.14
N ASP A 75 16.84 9.60 -16.43
CA ASP A 75 17.52 9.48 -17.74
C ASP A 75 16.73 10.01 -18.96
N GLN A 76 15.73 10.86 -18.73
CA GLN A 76 14.82 11.38 -19.76
C GLN A 76 14.06 10.28 -20.52
N CYS A 77 13.90 9.10 -19.93
CA CYS A 77 13.25 7.94 -20.55
C CYS A 77 12.42 7.09 -19.57
N LEU A 78 12.43 7.41 -18.28
CA LEU A 78 11.65 6.67 -17.28
C LEU A 78 10.96 7.65 -16.34
N LEU A 79 9.64 7.52 -16.19
CA LEU A 79 8.87 8.24 -15.17
C LEU A 79 8.74 7.36 -13.94
N LEU A 80 9.21 7.87 -12.80
CA LEU A 80 9.00 7.27 -11.49
C LEU A 80 7.93 8.07 -10.75
N VAL A 81 6.94 7.38 -10.19
CA VAL A 81 5.90 7.99 -9.37
C VAL A 81 5.84 7.26 -8.04
N HIS A 82 6.01 8.00 -6.96
CA HIS A 82 5.88 7.53 -5.59
C HIS A 82 4.55 8.01 -5.01
N LEU A 83 3.72 7.08 -4.56
CA LEU A 83 2.43 7.34 -3.93
C LEU A 83 2.47 6.92 -2.47
N GLU A 84 2.42 7.90 -1.58
CA GLU A 84 2.36 7.67 -0.15
C GLU A 84 0.92 7.31 0.25
N LYS A 85 0.69 6.11 0.79
CA LYS A 85 -0.68 5.68 1.15
C LYS A 85 -1.15 6.45 2.37
N GLN A 86 -2.42 6.86 2.36
CA GLN A 86 -3.04 7.41 3.56
C GLN A 86 -3.21 6.32 4.64
N ASN A 87 -3.54 5.09 4.23
CA ASN A 87 -3.50 3.91 5.09
C ASN A 87 -2.19 3.14 4.85
N ARG A 88 -1.23 3.31 5.75
CA ARG A 88 0.12 2.73 5.67
C ARG A 88 0.21 1.25 6.08
N MET A 89 -0.94 0.59 6.23
CA MET A 89 -1.02 -0.82 6.59
C MET A 89 -1.88 -1.60 5.59
N GLN A 90 -1.98 -1.15 4.33
CA GLN A 90 -2.88 -1.75 3.35
C GLN A 90 -2.17 -2.17 2.08
N TRP A 91 -2.29 -3.45 1.72
CA TRP A 91 -1.87 -3.95 0.41
C TRP A 91 -2.90 -3.58 -0.67
N TRP A 92 -2.42 -3.04 -1.78
CA TRP A 92 -3.26 -2.67 -2.91
C TRP A 92 -3.31 -3.83 -3.91
N PRO A 93 -4.47 -4.34 -4.30
CA PRO A 93 -4.56 -5.34 -5.37
C PRO A 93 -4.25 -4.73 -6.74
N HIS A 94 -4.33 -3.42 -6.91
CA HIS A 94 -4.02 -2.72 -8.15
C HIS A 94 -3.75 -1.25 -7.85
N VAL A 95 -3.06 -0.54 -8.75
CA VAL A 95 -2.88 0.91 -8.63
C VAL A 95 -4.18 1.65 -8.93
N VAL A 96 -4.81 1.35 -10.08
CA VAL A 96 -6.08 1.94 -10.51
C VAL A 96 -7.16 0.88 -10.67
N THR A 97 -8.40 1.24 -10.36
CA THR A 97 -9.52 0.30 -10.14
C THR A 97 -9.93 -0.57 -11.32
N HIS A 98 -9.61 -0.15 -12.54
CA HIS A 98 -9.95 -0.85 -13.77
C HIS A 98 -8.80 -1.71 -14.33
N HIS A 99 -7.64 -1.73 -13.66
CA HIS A 99 -6.51 -2.57 -14.03
C HIS A 99 -6.56 -3.95 -13.37
N PRO A 100 -5.84 -4.95 -13.92
CA PRO A 100 -5.77 -6.29 -13.34
C PRO A 100 -5.33 -6.28 -11.87
N GLN A 101 -5.96 -7.14 -11.09
CA GLN A 101 -5.68 -7.28 -9.67
C GLN A 101 -4.60 -8.34 -9.43
N ILE A 102 -3.69 -8.08 -8.50
CA ILE A 102 -2.80 -9.07 -7.91
C ILE A 102 -3.44 -9.66 -6.66
N ASP A 103 -3.15 -10.93 -6.40
CA ASP A 103 -3.59 -11.62 -5.20
C ASP A 103 -2.71 -11.23 -4.01
N VAL A 104 -3.14 -10.20 -3.29
CA VAL A 104 -2.40 -9.63 -2.14
C VAL A 104 -2.26 -10.60 -0.97
N THR A 105 -3.07 -11.67 -0.91
CA THR A 105 -3.00 -12.67 0.17
C THR A 105 -1.73 -13.53 0.11
N LYS A 106 -1.03 -13.52 -1.03
CA LYS A 106 0.23 -14.24 -1.25
C LYS A 106 1.47 -13.39 -1.00
N ILE A 107 1.31 -12.08 -0.73
CA ILE A 107 2.43 -11.18 -0.45
C ILE A 107 2.93 -11.50 0.96
N GLN A 108 4.19 -11.91 1.08
CA GLN A 108 4.82 -12.04 2.40
C GLN A 108 5.12 -10.64 2.92
N PRO A 109 4.59 -10.24 4.10
CA PRO A 109 4.91 -8.94 4.66
C PRO A 109 6.39 -8.87 5.02
N GLU A 110 7.10 -7.87 4.50
CA GLU A 110 8.51 -7.63 4.84
C GLU A 110 8.69 -7.39 6.34
N ASN A 111 7.70 -6.77 6.99
CA ASN A 111 7.71 -6.49 8.43
C ASN A 111 7.17 -7.66 9.25
N SER A 112 8.00 -8.69 9.37
CA SER A 112 7.87 -9.70 10.43
C SER A 112 8.37 -9.22 11.80
N LYS A 113 8.80 -7.94 11.91
CA LYS A 113 9.37 -7.35 13.12
C LYS A 113 8.35 -6.45 13.83
N LEU A 114 8.02 -6.82 15.07
CA LEU A 114 7.14 -6.05 15.95
C LEU A 114 7.65 -4.64 16.29
N SER A 115 8.94 -4.35 16.08
CA SER A 115 9.57 -3.07 16.44
C SER A 115 9.03 -1.88 15.68
N ASP A 116 8.47 -2.11 14.49
CA ASP A 116 8.08 -1.05 13.56
C ASP A 116 6.59 -0.68 13.70
N LEU A 117 5.89 -1.38 14.59
CA LEU A 117 4.54 -1.04 15.02
C LEU A 117 4.62 0.05 16.10
N ASP A 118 3.65 0.96 16.11
CA ASP A 118 3.50 1.90 17.22
C ASP A 118 3.28 1.13 18.55
N GLY A 119 3.60 1.76 19.68
CA GLY A 119 3.65 1.07 20.98
C GLY A 119 2.33 0.41 21.39
N GLU A 120 1.19 0.94 20.95
CA GLU A 120 -0.14 0.39 21.24
C GLU A 120 -0.41 -0.86 20.38
N THR A 121 -0.15 -0.78 19.08
CA THR A 121 -0.29 -1.91 18.13
C THR A 121 0.73 -3.03 18.43
N ARG A 122 1.95 -2.68 18.83
CA ARG A 122 2.98 -3.65 19.27
C ARG A 122 2.51 -4.45 20.48
N GLY A 123 2.03 -3.78 21.53
CA GLY A 123 1.55 -4.46 22.74
C GLY A 123 0.36 -5.38 22.46
N MET A 124 -0.46 -5.03 21.48
CA MET A 124 -1.55 -5.86 20.99
C MET A 124 -1.07 -7.12 20.25
N VAL A 125 -0.07 -7.01 19.37
CA VAL A 125 0.51 -8.17 18.66
C VAL A 125 1.27 -9.08 19.63
N GLU A 126 2.01 -8.53 20.61
CA GLU A 126 2.67 -9.30 21.68
C GLU A 126 1.66 -10.11 22.50
N LYS A 127 0.54 -9.49 22.89
CA LYS A 127 -0.54 -10.19 23.62
C LYS A 127 -1.13 -11.33 22.79
N MET A 128 -1.34 -11.11 21.49
CA MET A 128 -1.89 -12.13 20.60
C MET A 128 -0.95 -13.34 20.45
N MET A 129 0.35 -13.13 20.35
CA MET A 129 1.33 -14.23 20.32
C MET A 129 1.33 -15.03 21.63
N TYR A 130 1.25 -14.32 22.75
CA TYR A 130 1.19 -14.94 24.08
C TYR A 130 -0.10 -15.78 24.26
N GLU A 131 -1.25 -15.27 23.80
CA GLU A 131 -2.52 -16.00 23.80
C GLU A 131 -2.51 -17.21 22.85
N GLN A 132 -1.91 -17.09 21.66
CA GLN A 132 -1.80 -18.20 20.70
C GLN A 132 -0.90 -19.32 21.24
N GLN A 133 0.20 -18.98 21.91
CA GLN A 133 1.06 -19.96 22.59
C GLN A 133 0.36 -20.66 23.75
N GLN A 134 -0.39 -19.93 24.58
CA GLN A 134 -1.19 -20.51 25.68
C GLN A 134 -2.28 -21.45 25.14
N LYS A 135 -3.00 -21.03 24.10
CA LYS A 135 -4.04 -21.82 23.47
C LYS A 135 -3.49 -23.08 22.81
N ALA A 136 -2.31 -23.00 22.17
CA ALA A 136 -1.59 -24.16 21.65
C ALA A 136 -1.07 -25.10 22.75
N ARG A 137 -0.77 -24.56 23.94
CA ARG A 137 -0.41 -25.34 25.14
C ARG A 137 -1.61 -25.87 25.93
N GLY A 138 -2.84 -25.63 25.45
CA GLY A 138 -4.07 -26.12 26.10
C GLY A 138 -4.45 -25.37 27.38
N GLU A 139 -3.80 -24.24 27.67
CA GLU A 139 -4.12 -23.39 28.80
C GLU A 139 -5.19 -22.39 28.35
N THR A 140 -6.42 -22.58 28.85
CA THR A 140 -7.47 -21.58 28.72
C THR A 140 -7.13 -20.44 29.68
N ALA A 141 -6.74 -19.28 29.12
CA ALA A 141 -6.41 -18.10 29.91
C ALA A 141 -7.63 -17.72 30.78
N GLY A 142 -7.42 -17.79 32.09
CA GLY A 142 -8.41 -17.51 33.11
C GLY A 142 -8.87 -16.05 33.08
N ALA A 143 -10.15 -15.87 33.43
CA ALA A 143 -10.83 -14.59 33.56
C ALA A 143 -10.11 -13.63 34.51
N GLY A 144 -9.89 -12.38 34.06
CA GLY A 144 -9.49 -11.29 34.96
C GLY A 144 -9.17 -9.96 34.26
N ALA A 145 -10.19 -9.08 34.17
CA ALA A 145 -10.18 -7.60 34.02
C ALA A 145 -11.10 -7.10 32.89
N ASP A 146 -12.42 -7.16 33.12
CA ASP A 146 -13.52 -7.04 32.15
C ASP A 146 -13.68 -5.70 31.37
N GLY A 147 -12.80 -4.72 31.55
CA GLY A 147 -12.92 -3.41 30.87
C GLY A 147 -11.83 -3.15 29.83
N GLU A 148 -10.58 -3.20 30.26
CA GLU A 148 -9.43 -2.86 29.41
C GLU A 148 -9.08 -4.01 28.47
N GLU A 149 -9.21 -5.25 28.95
CA GLU A 149 -8.91 -6.44 28.15
C GLU A 149 -9.94 -6.64 27.03
N ALA A 150 -11.21 -6.36 27.29
CA ALA A 150 -12.28 -6.38 26.30
C ALA A 150 -12.07 -5.32 25.21
N ARG A 151 -11.68 -4.10 25.58
CA ARG A 151 -11.34 -3.03 24.63
C ARG A 151 -10.14 -3.39 23.76
N LYS A 152 -9.08 -3.93 24.37
CA LYS A 152 -7.91 -4.43 23.63
C LYS A 152 -8.29 -5.55 22.67
N ARG A 153 -9.13 -6.49 23.08
CA ARG A 153 -9.60 -7.59 22.23
C ARG A 153 -10.47 -7.09 21.07
N GLN A 154 -11.32 -6.10 21.32
CA GLN A 154 -12.16 -5.48 20.29
C GLN A 154 -11.35 -4.68 19.27
N MET A 155 -10.36 -3.90 19.71
CA MET A 155 -9.44 -3.19 18.82
C MET A 155 -8.62 -4.19 17.98
N LEU A 156 -8.20 -5.32 18.57
CA LEU A 156 -7.48 -6.37 17.85
C LEU A 156 -8.36 -7.04 16.80
N GLU A 157 -9.62 -7.31 17.14
CA GLU A 157 -10.56 -7.90 16.20
C GLU A 157 -10.88 -6.94 15.05
N GLN A 158 -11.00 -5.64 15.33
CA GLN A 158 -11.10 -4.61 14.28
C GLN A 158 -9.84 -4.54 13.42
N PHE A 159 -8.65 -4.60 14.02
CA PHE A 159 -7.39 -4.61 13.29
C PHE A 159 -7.28 -5.81 12.34
N LYS A 160 -7.66 -7.00 12.82
CA LYS A 160 -7.69 -8.23 11.99
C LYS A 160 -8.76 -8.18 10.89
N GLN A 161 -9.90 -7.52 11.15
CA GLN A 161 -10.93 -7.31 10.13
C GLN A 161 -10.53 -6.27 9.08
N GLN A 162 -9.74 -5.26 9.47
CA GLN A 162 -9.24 -4.21 8.58
C GLN A 162 -8.00 -4.65 7.81
N HIS A 163 -7.26 -5.63 8.34
CA HIS A 163 -6.03 -6.17 7.75
C HIS A 163 -6.03 -7.71 7.71
N PRO A 164 -7.02 -8.35 7.06
CA PRO A 164 -7.09 -9.81 6.94
C PRO A 164 -5.87 -10.41 6.22
N GLU A 165 -5.10 -9.59 5.50
CA GLU A 165 -3.89 -9.95 4.78
C GLU A 165 -2.60 -10.01 5.64
N MET A 166 -2.64 -9.57 6.90
CA MET A 166 -1.48 -9.70 7.81
C MET A 166 -1.50 -11.05 8.55
N ASP A 167 -0.72 -12.02 8.07
CA ASP A 167 -0.48 -13.29 8.74
C ASP A 167 0.63 -13.17 9.79
N PHE A 168 0.24 -13.05 11.07
CA PHE A 168 1.15 -12.99 12.21
C PHE A 168 1.63 -14.35 12.71
N SER A 169 1.27 -15.46 12.04
CA SER A 169 1.62 -16.81 12.50
C SER A 169 3.13 -17.08 12.60
N GLN A 170 3.96 -16.28 11.92
CA GLN A 170 5.42 -16.46 11.87
C GLN A 170 6.24 -15.31 12.47
N ALA A 171 5.60 -14.27 13.00
CA ALA A 171 6.35 -13.16 13.59
C ALA A 171 7.10 -13.64 14.86
N LYS A 172 8.40 -13.32 14.96
CA LYS A 172 9.27 -13.73 16.07
C LYS A 172 9.29 -12.62 17.13
N VAL A 173 9.10 -13.01 18.39
CA VAL A 173 9.30 -12.17 19.59
C VAL A 173 10.76 -11.77 19.71
#